data_AF-A0A963R6R8-F1
#
_entry.id   AF-A0A963R6R8-F1
#
_cell.length_a   1.000
_cell.length_b   1.000
_cell.length_c   1.000
_cell.angle_alpha   90.00
_cell.angle_beta   90.00
_cell.angle_gamma   90.00
#
_symmetry.space_group_name_H-M   'P 1'
#
loop_
_entity.id
_entity.type
_entity.pdbx_description
1 polymer ?
#
loop_
_entity_poly.entity_id
_entity_poly.type
_entity_poly.pdbx_seq_one_letter_code
_entity_poly.pdbx_strand_id
1 'polypeptide(L)' 'PALLNRLARSLFESRLMVHSAHITTYGERAADTFYVTDLLGEKVDSPTRLKSIEKALLAAAREETEEAEAA' A
#
# COMPACT_ATOMS: atom_id res chain seq x y z
N PRO A 1 4.19 4.40 13.36
CA PRO A 1 4.91 5.41 12.56
C PRO A 1 5.57 4.72 11.36
N ALA A 2 5.66 5.37 10.19
CA ALA A 2 6.18 4.82 8.93
C ALA A 2 5.24 3.93 8.07
N LEU A 3 3.93 3.90 8.34
CA LEU A 3 2.92 3.25 7.48
C LEU A 3 3.08 3.55 5.98
N LEU A 4 3.19 4.83 5.60
CA LEU A 4 3.33 5.24 4.20
C LEU A 4 4.57 4.62 3.53
N ASN A 5 5.70 4.54 4.24
CA ASN A 5 6.93 3.96 3.72
C ASN A 5 6.75 2.47 3.41
N ARG A 6 6.10 1.73 4.32
CA ARG A 6 5.85 0.28 4.15
C ARG A 6 4.87 0.01 3.01
N LEU A 7 3.79 0.79 2.92
CA LEU A 7 2.85 0.69 1.80
C LEU A 7 3.52 0.99 0.46
N ALA A 8 4.30 2.07 0.37
CA ALA A 8 5.05 2.43 -0.83
C ALA A 8 6.05 1.32 -1.23
N ARG A 9 6.76 0.74 -0.25
CA ARG A 9 7.66 -0.39 -0.48
C ARG A 9 6.92 -1.63 -0.98
N SER A 10 5.79 -1.96 -0.38
CA SER A 10 4.96 -3.11 -0.81
C SER A 10 4.43 -2.94 -2.25
N LEU A 11 4.02 -1.72 -2.62
CA LEU A 11 3.65 -1.39 -4.00
C LEU A 11 4.82 -1.58 -4.97
N PHE A 12 6.01 -1.12 -4.59
CA PHE A 12 7.23 -1.28 -5.38
C PHE A 12 7.61 -2.76 -5.57
N GLU A 13 7.63 -3.55 -4.49
CA GLU A 13 7.91 -5.00 -4.53
C GLU A 13 6.85 -5.75 -5.35
N SER A 14 5.61 -5.26 -5.38
CA SER A 14 4.52 -5.76 -6.22
C SER A 14 4.60 -5.33 -7.70
N ARG A 15 5.67 -4.62 -8.09
CA ARG A 15 5.91 -4.12 -9.45
C ARG A 15 4.79 -3.23 -9.96
N LEU A 16 4.35 -2.31 -9.10
CA LEU A 16 3.35 -1.30 -9.43
C LEU A 16 4.03 0.07 -9.59
N MET A 17 3.53 0.83 -10.57
CA MET A 17 3.92 2.21 -10.81
C MET A 17 2.87 3.12 -10.17
N VAL A 18 3.28 3.98 -9.24
CA VAL A 18 2.40 4.96 -8.61
C VAL A 18 2.39 6.25 -9.43
N HIS A 19 1.22 6.65 -9.93
CA HIS A 19 1.05 7.89 -10.70
C HIS A 19 0.65 9.07 -9.82
N SER A 20 -0.17 8.80 -8.81
CA SER A 20 -0.57 9.81 -7.83
C SER A 20 -0.94 9.16 -6.50
N ALA A 21 -0.77 9.92 -5.43
CA ALA A 21 -1.16 9.55 -4.09
C ALA A 21 -1.90 10.73 -3.46
N HIS A 22 -3.09 10.47 -2.92
CA HIS A 22 -3.89 11.46 -2.20
C HIS A 22 -4.01 11.01 -0.75
N ILE A 23 -3.45 11.81 0.15
CA ILE A 23 -3.42 11.57 1.59
C ILE A 23 -4.43 12.51 2.22
N THR A 24 -5.49 11.94 2.80
CA THR A 24 -6.55 12.72 3.45
C THR A 24 -6.60 12.40 4.93
N THR A 25 -6.52 13.42 5.77
CA THR A 25 -6.62 13.28 7.23
C THR A 25 -7.96 13.82 7.72
N TYR A 26 -8.71 13.00 8.45
CA TYR A 26 -9.97 13.31 9.11
C TYR A 26 -9.80 13.22 10.63
N GLY A 27 -9.46 14.34 11.27
CA GLY A 27 -9.18 14.38 12.71
C GLY A 27 -8.03 13.43 13.05
N GLU A 28 -8.32 12.36 13.79
CA GLU A 28 -7.34 11.33 14.18
C GLU A 28 -7.19 10.19 13.15
N ARG A 29 -8.01 10.15 12.09
CA ARG A 29 -7.97 9.08 11.07
C ARG A 29 -7.30 9.59 9.81
N ALA A 30 -6.45 8.77 9.18
CA ALA A 30 -5.89 9.03 7.86
C ALA A 30 -6.44 8.03 6.84
N ALA A 31 -6.65 8.49 5.61
CA ALA A 31 -7.05 7.69 4.46
C ALA A 31 -6.15 8.04 3.27
N ASP A 32 -5.45 7.05 2.75
CA ASP A 32 -4.53 7.19 1.61
C ASP A 32 -5.09 6.48 0.38
N THR A 33 -5.05 7.15 -0.77
CA THR A 33 -5.46 6.58 -2.06
C THR A 33 -4.32 6.67 -3.06
N PHE A 34 -3.88 5.53 -3.59
CA PHE A 34 -2.83 5.43 -4.60
C PHE A 34 -3.41 5.00 -5.94
N TYR A 35 -3.13 5.75 -6.99
CA TYR A 35 -3.46 5.38 -8.37
C TYR A 35 -2.25 4.70 -8.99
N VAL A 36 -2.41 3.42 -9.33
CA VAL A 36 -1.31 2.58 -9.78
C VAL A 36 -1.62 1.87 -11.09
N THR A 37 -0.57 1.65 -11.87
CA THR A 37 -0.57 0.74 -13.03
C THR A 37 0.48 -0.34 -12.83
N ASP A 38 0.52 -1.31 -13.73
CA ASP A 38 1.71 -2.15 -13.82
C ASP A 38 2.89 -1.42 -14.48
N LEU A 39 3.99 -2.16 -14.69
CA LEU A 39 5.21 -1.65 -15.30
C LEU A 39 5.07 -1.29 -16.79
N LEU A 40 4.02 -1.77 -17.46
CA LEU A 40 3.71 -1.44 -18.85
C LEU A 40 2.77 -0.23 -18.95
N GLY A 41 2.29 0.30 -17.82
CA GLY A 41 1.34 1.39 -17.78
C GLY A 41 -0.12 0.92 -17.89
N GLU A 42 -0.37 -0.38 -17.84
CA GLU A 42 -1.70 -0.97 -17.98
C GLU A 42 -2.38 -1.18 -16.64
N LYS A 43 -3.70 -1.30 -16.68
CA LYS A 43 -4.50 -1.62 -15.50
C LYS A 43 -4.23 -3.06 -15.08
N VAL A 44 -4.04 -3.28 -13.78
CA VAL A 44 -3.96 -4.64 -13.22
C VAL A 44 -5.37 -5.25 -13.21
N ASP A 45 -5.61 -6.25 -14.06
CA ASP A 45 -6.90 -6.93 -14.23
C ASP A 45 -6.90 -8.38 -13.72
N SER A 46 -5.72 -9.02 -13.67
CA SER A 46 -5.55 -10.40 -13.19
C SER A 46 -6.04 -10.57 -11.75
N PRO A 47 -7.09 -11.40 -11.51
CA PRO A 47 -7.64 -11.60 -10.16
C PRO A 47 -6.62 -12.17 -9.18
N THR A 48 -5.73 -13.05 -9.64
CA THR A 48 -4.66 -13.64 -8.82
C THR A 48 -3.64 -12.59 -8.39
N ARG A 49 -3.29 -11.68 -9.30
CA ARG A 49 -2.36 -10.58 -9.03
C ARG A 49 -2.99 -9.57 -8.06
N LEU A 50 -4.25 -9.20 -8.27
CA LEU A 50 -5.00 -8.33 -7.37
C LEU A 50 -5.03 -8.87 -5.94
N LYS A 51 -5.36 -10.16 -5.76
CA LYS A 51 -5.35 -10.82 -4.44
C LYS A 51 -3.96 -10.81 -3.78
N SER A 52 -2.91 -10.99 -4.58
CA SER A 52 -1.53 -11.01 -4.07
C SER A 52 -1.10 -9.61 -3.60
N ILE A 53 -1.44 -8.57 -4.37
CA ILE A 53 -1.20 -7.16 -4.01
C ILE A 53 -1.98 -6.80 -2.74
N GLU A 54 -3.27 -7.14 -2.67
CA GLU A 54 -4.11 -6.90 -1.50
C GLU A 54 -3.50 -7.53 -0.25
N LYS A 55 -3.09 -8.80 -0.33
CA LYS A 55 -2.45 -9.50 0.78
C LYS A 55 -1.15 -8.81 1.24
N ALA A 56 -0.32 -8.37 0.30
CA ALA A 56 0.94 -7.69 0.61
C ALA A 56 0.71 -6.33 1.28
N LEU A 57 -0.27 -5.56 0.80
CA LEU A 57 -0.64 -4.26 1.38
C LEU A 57 -1.25 -4.41 2.77
N LEU A 58 -2.12 -5.41 2.97
CA LEU A 58 -2.69 -5.71 4.29
C LEU A 58 -1.62 -6.14 5.29
N ALA A 59 -0.61 -6.91 4.86
CA ALA A 59 0.50 -7.28 5.72
C ALA A 59 1.32 -6.04 6.12
N ALA A 60 1.73 -5.23 5.14
CA ALA A 60 2.49 -3.99 5.37
C ALA A 60 1.74 -2.98 6.27
N ALA A 61 0.40 -2.96 6.21
CA ALA A 61 -0.42 -2.11 7.07
C ALA A 61 -0.52 -2.61 8.53
N ARG A 62 -0.37 -3.91 8.76
CA ARG A 62 -0.51 -4.54 10.09
C ARG A 62 0.78 -4.56 10.91
N GLU A 63 1.95 -4.48 10.29
CA GLU A 63 3.24 -4.57 10.96
C GLU A 63 3.47 -3.48 12.05
N GLU A 64 2.60 -2.47 12.20
CA GLU A 64 2.70 -1.49 13.30
C GLU A 64 2.13 -1.97 14.64
N THR A 65 1.37 -3.07 14.66
CA THR A 65 0.77 -3.54 15.93
C THR A 65 1.79 -4.25 16.82
N GLU A 66 2.82 -4.89 16.28
CA GLU A 66 3.77 -5.67 17.09
C GLU A 66 5.01 -4.87 17.54
N GLU A 67 5.51 -3.93 16.74
CA GLU A 67 6.70 -3.13 17.12
C GLU A 67 6.38 -2.00 18.12
N ALA A 68 5.13 -1.53 18.16
CA ALA A 68 4.70 -0.50 19.11
C ALA A 68 4.38 -1.05 20.52
N GLU A 69 4.24 -2.37 20.67
CA GLU A 69 3.93 -3.03 21.95
C GLU A 69 5.21 -3.56 22.66
N ALA A 70 6.35 -3.54 21.97
CA ALA A 70 7.65 -4.01 22.46
C ALA A 70 8.62 -2.89 22.88
N ALA A 71 8.19 -1.62 22.85
CA ALA A 71 9.00 -0.43 23.18
C ALA A 71 8.47 0.33 24.40
#